data_AF-A0AAD6MNN3-F1
#
_entry.id   AF-A0AAD6MNN3-F1
#
_cell.length_a   1.000
_cell.length_b   1.000
_cell.length_c   1.000
_cell.angle_alpha   90.00
_cell.angle_beta   90.00
_cell.angle_gamma   90.00
#
_symmetry.space_group_name_H-M   'P 1'
#
loop_
_entity.id
_entity.type
_entity.pdbx_description
1 polymer ?
#
loop_
_entity_poly.entity_id
_entity_poly.type
_entity_poly.pdbx_seq_one_letter_code
_entity_poly.pdbx_strand_id
1 'polypeptide(L)'
;MGNEEEHGKKKKRKVSKLKELEKAKELEEAKKDPDKGGLVSKKHSWKAATSRAAGIKVHDDPKLLKQSLKKDSKKHQKNTEKWKERVETQLKMKAEKQQKRSRNIADRIEQKKMRRIEKRERKLTRPGFEGRKEGYINEGLT
;
A
#
# COMPACT_ATOMS: atom_id res chain seq x y z
N MET A 1 -51.28 2.56 -23.62
CA MET A 1 -51.00 3.26 -22.35
C MET A 1 -49.49 3.31 -22.16
N GLY A 2 -48.88 4.44 -22.51
CA GLY A 2 -47.43 4.66 -22.47
C GLY A 2 -46.89 4.70 -21.05
N ASN A 3 -45.66 4.23 -20.88
CA ASN A 3 -44.93 4.35 -19.63
C ASN A 3 -43.83 5.40 -19.81
N GLU A 4 -44.26 6.65 -19.93
CA GLU A 4 -43.41 7.81 -19.75
C GLU A 4 -43.37 8.10 -18.25
N GLU A 5 -42.29 7.71 -17.56
CA GLU A 5 -41.78 8.36 -16.34
C GLU A 5 -40.61 7.56 -15.74
N GLU A 6 -39.38 7.84 -16.17
CA GLU A 6 -38.22 7.64 -15.28
C GLU A 6 -37.00 8.51 -15.68
N HIS A 7 -37.19 9.79 -15.97
CA HIS A 7 -36.08 10.72 -16.30
C HIS A 7 -35.63 11.58 -15.11
N GLY A 8 -35.68 11.04 -13.89
CA GLY A 8 -35.28 11.78 -12.67
C GLY A 8 -34.81 10.95 -11.48
N LYS A 9 -34.74 9.61 -11.57
CA LYS A 9 -34.33 8.78 -10.43
C LYS A 9 -32.81 8.65 -10.36
N LYS A 10 -32.23 8.96 -9.19
CA LYS A 10 -30.81 8.74 -8.86
C LYS A 10 -30.33 7.42 -9.48
N LYS A 11 -29.25 7.46 -10.28
CA LYS A 11 -28.67 6.26 -10.93
C LYS A 11 -28.60 5.14 -9.89
N LYS A 12 -29.46 4.12 -10.02
CA LYS A 12 -29.48 2.98 -9.11
C LYS A 12 -28.07 2.40 -9.09
N ARG A 13 -27.53 2.15 -7.89
CA ARG A 13 -26.18 1.56 -7.75
C ARG A 13 -26.14 0.29 -8.59
N LYS A 14 -25.11 0.17 -9.43
CA LYS A 14 -24.91 -1.04 -10.24
C LYS A 14 -24.88 -2.24 -9.31
N VAL A 15 -25.57 -3.30 -9.72
CA VAL A 15 -25.59 -4.57 -8.98
C VAL A 15 -24.15 -5.06 -8.86
N SER A 16 -23.80 -5.73 -7.75
CA SER A 16 -22.45 -6.26 -7.59
C SER A 16 -22.18 -7.35 -8.63
N LYS A 17 -20.96 -7.39 -9.17
CA LYS A 17 -20.52 -8.40 -10.15
C LYS A 17 -20.69 -9.85 -9.64
N LEU A 18 -20.71 -10.05 -8.32
CA LEU A 18 -20.99 -11.34 -7.69
C LEU A 18 -22.44 -11.77 -7.91
N LYS A 19 -23.40 -10.86 -7.69
CA LYS A 19 -24.82 -11.11 -7.93
C LYS A 19 -25.12 -11.30 -9.42
N GLU A 20 -24.39 -10.59 -10.30
CA GLU A 20 -24.48 -10.82 -11.75
C GLU A 20 -23.96 -12.21 -12.13
N LEU A 21 -22.90 -12.69 -11.48
CA LEU A 21 -22.34 -14.03 -11.70
C LEU A 21 -23.31 -15.13 -11.23
N GLU A 22 -23.94 -14.95 -10.07
CA GLU A 22 -24.98 -15.87 -9.56
C GLU A 22 -26.13 -15.99 -10.56
N LYS A 23 -26.69 -14.85 -10.98
CA LYS A 23 -27.76 -14.83 -11.99
C LYS A 23 -27.35 -15.46 -13.31
N ALA A 24 -26.13 -15.19 -13.78
CA ALA A 24 -25.62 -15.79 -15.02
C ALA A 24 -25.50 -17.31 -14.92
N LYS A 25 -25.15 -17.86 -13.74
CA LYS A 25 -25.12 -19.31 -13.51
C LYS A 25 -26.51 -19.91 -13.45
N GLU A 26 -27.43 -19.30 -12.70
CA GLU A 26 -28.84 -19.73 -12.62
C GLU A 26 -29.47 -19.77 -14.02
N LEU A 27 -29.17 -18.79 -14.87
CA LEU A 27 -29.60 -18.77 -16.26
C LEU A 27 -28.92 -19.83 -17.13
N GLU A 28 -27.68 -20.21 -16.84
CA GLU A 28 -27.00 -21.32 -17.53
C GLU A 28 -27.62 -22.66 -17.15
N GLU A 29 -27.94 -22.84 -15.87
CA GLU A 29 -28.61 -24.03 -15.33
C GLU A 29 -30.02 -24.18 -15.90
N ALA A 30 -30.83 -23.12 -15.86
CA ALA A 30 -32.18 -23.11 -16.43
C ALA A 30 -32.23 -23.32 -17.95
N LYS A 31 -31.11 -23.10 -18.67
CA LYS A 31 -31.00 -23.40 -20.11
C LYS A 31 -30.66 -24.86 -20.38
N LYS A 32 -30.08 -25.58 -19.42
CA LYS A 32 -29.71 -27.00 -19.54
C LYS A 32 -30.89 -27.94 -19.30
N ASP A 33 -31.99 -27.44 -18.72
CA ASP A 33 -33.20 -28.22 -18.49
C ASP A 33 -33.81 -28.74 -19.81
N PRO A 34 -34.06 -30.06 -19.95
CA PRO A 34 -34.52 -30.66 -21.21
C PRO A 34 -35.87 -30.12 -21.71
N ASP A 35 -36.82 -29.91 -20.80
CA ASP A 35 -38.21 -29.59 -21.17
C ASP A 35 -38.44 -28.08 -21.38
N LYS A 36 -37.75 -27.25 -20.58
CA LYS A 36 -37.99 -25.79 -20.52
C LYS A 36 -36.82 -24.97 -21.05
N GLY A 37 -35.62 -25.56 -21.19
CA GLY A 37 -34.39 -24.85 -21.53
C GLY A 37 -34.43 -24.14 -22.87
N GLY A 38 -35.03 -24.76 -23.89
CA GLY A 38 -35.21 -24.15 -25.21
C GLY A 38 -36.07 -22.88 -25.19
N LEU A 39 -37.15 -22.90 -24.41
CA LEU A 39 -38.09 -21.77 -24.29
C LEU A 39 -37.50 -20.65 -23.42
N VAL A 40 -36.80 -20.99 -22.33
CA VAL A 40 -36.06 -20.04 -21.49
C VAL A 40 -34.94 -19.37 -22.27
N SER A 41 -34.17 -20.14 -23.06
CA SER A 41 -33.10 -19.61 -23.90
C SER A 41 -33.60 -18.61 -24.92
N LYS A 42 -34.68 -18.95 -25.65
CA LYS A 42 -35.33 -18.05 -26.62
C LYS A 42 -35.81 -16.76 -25.94
N LYS A 43 -36.60 -16.87 -24.86
CA LYS A 43 -37.10 -15.68 -24.13
C LYS A 43 -35.97 -14.78 -23.63
N HIS A 44 -34.92 -15.38 -23.06
CA HIS A 44 -33.76 -14.63 -22.58
C HIS A 44 -33.01 -13.95 -23.73
N SER A 45 -32.82 -14.64 -24.85
CA SER A 45 -32.10 -14.10 -26.02
C SER A 45 -32.80 -12.87 -26.60
N TRP A 46 -34.13 -12.93 -26.77
CA TRP A 46 -34.93 -11.80 -27.24
C TRP A 46 -34.89 -10.62 -26.26
N LYS A 47 -35.06 -10.88 -24.97
CA LYS A 47 -34.98 -9.84 -23.94
C LYS A 47 -33.60 -9.19 -23.87
N ALA A 48 -32.54 -9.97 -24.02
CA ALA A 48 -31.17 -9.45 -24.05
C ALA A 48 -30.91 -8.63 -25.31
N ALA A 49 -31.42 -9.07 -26.48
CA ALA A 49 -31.31 -8.32 -27.72
C ALA A 49 -32.04 -6.97 -27.65
N THR A 50 -33.28 -6.94 -27.16
CA THR A 50 -34.04 -5.69 -26.98
C THR A 50 -33.37 -4.76 -25.98
N SER A 51 -32.85 -5.27 -24.87
CA SER A 51 -32.12 -4.47 -23.88
C SER A 51 -30.84 -3.86 -24.46
N ARG A 52 -30.09 -4.62 -25.27
CA ARG A 52 -28.88 -4.12 -25.95
C ARG A 52 -29.23 -3.06 -27.00
N ALA A 53 -30.30 -3.27 -27.77
CA ALA A 53 -30.79 -2.28 -28.73
C ALA A 53 -31.23 -0.97 -28.05
N ALA A 54 -31.79 -1.07 -26.84
CA ALA A 54 -32.09 0.09 -25.99
C ALA A 54 -30.85 0.75 -25.34
N GLY A 55 -29.63 0.24 -25.62
CA GLY A 55 -28.37 0.79 -25.09
C GLY A 55 -27.99 0.33 -23.68
N ILE A 56 -28.71 -0.63 -23.10
CA ILE A 56 -28.40 -1.18 -21.77
C ILE A 56 -27.24 -2.18 -21.89
N LYS A 57 -26.23 -2.03 -21.02
CA LYS A 57 -25.10 -2.96 -20.94
C LYS A 57 -25.54 -4.25 -20.25
N VAL A 58 -25.58 -5.33 -21.02
CA VAL A 58 -26.01 -6.65 -20.57
C VAL A 58 -24.78 -7.52 -20.26
N HIS A 59 -24.70 -8.08 -19.05
CA HIS A 59 -23.57 -8.89 -18.58
C HIS A 59 -24.05 -10.31 -18.22
N ASP A 60 -24.10 -11.19 -19.23
CA ASP A 60 -24.69 -12.53 -19.08
C ASP A 60 -23.63 -13.66 -19.00
N ASP A 61 -22.36 -13.38 -19.31
CA ASP A 61 -21.33 -14.41 -19.45
C ASP A 61 -20.64 -14.74 -18.11
N PRO A 62 -20.85 -15.94 -17.53
CA PRO A 62 -20.29 -16.28 -16.21
C PRO A 62 -18.76 -16.38 -16.24
N LYS A 63 -18.17 -16.78 -17.38
CA LYS A 63 -16.72 -16.87 -17.55
C LYS A 63 -16.06 -15.49 -17.48
N LEU A 64 -16.62 -14.49 -18.17
CA LEU A 64 -16.09 -13.13 -18.20
C LEU A 64 -16.26 -12.44 -16.84
N LEU A 65 -17.40 -12.65 -16.17
CA LEU A 65 -17.64 -12.12 -14.82
C LEU A 65 -16.63 -12.67 -13.80
N LYS A 66 -16.36 -13.99 -13.83
CA LYS A 66 -15.29 -14.60 -13.02
C LYS A 66 -13.92 -13.99 -13.29
N GLN A 67 -13.57 -13.78 -14.57
CA GLN A 67 -12.30 -13.16 -14.94
C GLN A 67 -12.21 -11.71 -14.46
N SER A 68 -13.29 -10.92 -14.58
CA SER A 68 -13.31 -9.55 -14.07
C SER A 68 -13.09 -9.52 -12.56
N LEU A 69 -13.75 -10.40 -11.81
CA LEU A 69 -13.57 -10.48 -10.35
C LEU A 69 -12.11 -10.82 -9.98
N LYS A 70 -11.49 -11.76 -10.71
CA LYS A 70 -10.07 -12.10 -10.52
C LYS A 70 -9.14 -10.92 -10.88
N LYS A 71 -9.47 -10.13 -11.89
CA LYS A 71 -8.69 -8.93 -12.25
C LYS A 71 -8.80 -7.86 -11.16
N ASP A 72 -10.00 -7.64 -10.63
CA ASP A 72 -10.25 -6.69 -9.55
C ASP A 72 -9.50 -7.12 -8.28
N SER A 73 -9.57 -8.39 -7.88
CA SER A 73 -8.84 -8.88 -6.70
C SER A 73 -7.32 -8.74 -6.86
N LYS A 74 -6.77 -9.09 -8.02
CA LYS A 74 -5.33 -8.87 -8.32
C LYS A 74 -4.95 -7.40 -8.29
N LYS A 75 -5.80 -6.50 -8.79
CA LYS A 75 -5.57 -5.05 -8.73
C LYS A 75 -5.53 -4.56 -7.27
N HIS A 76 -6.45 -5.06 -6.44
CA HIS A 76 -6.45 -4.75 -5.01
C HIS A 76 -5.19 -5.26 -4.31
N GLN A 77 -4.79 -6.51 -4.54
CA GLN A 77 -3.56 -7.09 -4.00
C GLN A 77 -2.33 -6.23 -4.36
N LYS A 78 -2.13 -5.94 -5.65
CA LYS A 78 -1.03 -5.07 -6.12
C LYS A 78 -1.04 -3.69 -5.46
N ASN A 79 -2.22 -3.11 -5.26
CA ASN A 79 -2.32 -1.81 -4.61
C ASN A 79 -1.95 -1.90 -3.12
N THR A 80 -2.41 -2.95 -2.43
CA THR A 80 -2.06 -3.17 -1.02
C THR A 80 -0.57 -3.44 -0.82
N GLU A 81 0.06 -4.21 -1.70
CA GLU A 81 1.50 -4.48 -1.68
C GLU A 81 2.30 -3.19 -1.87
N LYS A 82 1.95 -2.40 -2.90
CA LYS A 82 2.60 -1.09 -3.14
C LYS A 82 2.43 -0.14 -1.96
N TRP A 83 1.28 -0.17 -1.29
CA TRP A 83 1.07 0.66 -0.12
C TRP A 83 1.94 0.22 1.06
N LYS A 84 2.05 -1.10 1.30
CA LYS A 84 2.94 -1.66 2.32
C LYS A 84 4.40 -1.28 2.04
N GLU A 85 4.88 -1.48 0.82
CA GLU A 85 6.24 -1.12 0.39
C GLU A 85 6.54 0.37 0.62
N ARG A 86 5.59 1.26 0.30
CA ARG A 86 5.73 2.70 0.56
C ARG A 86 5.86 3.01 2.05
N VAL A 87 5.03 2.38 2.89
CA VAL A 87 5.07 2.57 4.34
C VAL A 87 6.39 2.05 4.92
N GLU A 88 6.82 0.86 4.52
CA GLU A 88 8.09 0.26 4.92
C GLU A 88 9.28 1.14 4.50
N THR A 89 9.28 1.64 3.27
CA THR A 89 10.31 2.56 2.78
C THR A 89 10.34 3.85 3.60
N GLN A 90 9.18 4.44 3.91
CA GLN A 90 9.14 5.63 4.76
C GLN A 90 9.68 5.36 6.17
N LEU A 91 9.33 4.22 6.77
CA LEU A 91 9.82 3.84 8.09
C LEU A 91 11.34 3.63 8.09
N LYS A 92 11.86 2.92 7.07
CA LYS A 92 13.30 2.72 6.88
C LYS A 92 14.04 4.04 6.73
N MET A 93 13.57 4.94 5.86
CA MET A 93 14.18 6.26 5.67
C MET A 93 14.16 7.11 6.95
N LYS A 94 13.11 7.03 7.76
CA LYS A 94 13.05 7.71 9.07
C LYS A 94 14.07 7.10 10.04
N ALA A 95 14.15 5.78 10.12
CA ALA A 95 15.09 5.08 10.98
C ALA A 95 16.56 5.38 10.61
N GLU A 96 16.90 5.36 9.32
CA GLU A 96 18.23 5.69 8.82
C GLU A 96 18.62 7.14 9.15
N LYS A 97 17.70 8.10 8.96
CA LYS A 97 17.94 9.50 9.35
C LYS A 97 18.19 9.64 10.86
N GLN A 98 17.40 8.93 11.68
CA GLN A 98 17.57 8.96 13.12
C GLN A 98 18.89 8.31 13.55
N GLN A 99 19.28 7.20 12.92
CA GLN A 99 20.56 6.53 13.15
C GLN A 99 21.75 7.42 12.75
N LYS A 100 21.65 8.12 11.60
CA LYS A 100 22.68 9.08 11.19
C LYS A 100 22.79 10.24 12.19
N ARG A 101 21.67 10.72 12.71
CA ARG A 101 21.66 11.76 13.75
C ARG A 101 22.30 11.28 15.04
N SER A 102 21.99 10.07 15.51
CA SER A 102 22.59 9.53 16.73
C SER A 102 24.09 9.32 16.59
N ARG A 103 24.55 8.79 15.45
CA ARG A 103 25.98 8.67 15.12
C ARG A 103 26.69 10.03 15.14
N ASN A 104 26.17 11.02 14.40
CA ASN A 104 26.78 12.36 14.38
C ASN A 104 26.83 13.04 15.77
N ILE A 105 25.85 12.78 16.64
CA ILE A 105 25.85 13.28 18.02
C ILE A 105 26.93 12.58 18.83
N ALA A 106 27.04 11.24 18.71
CA ALA A 106 28.08 10.46 19.39
C ALA A 106 29.48 10.91 18.95
N ASP A 107 29.72 11.03 17.65
CA ASP A 107 30.99 11.50 17.08
C ASP A 107 31.34 12.90 17.59
N ARG A 108 30.36 13.81 17.67
CA ARG A 108 30.56 15.17 18.23
C ARG A 108 30.93 15.13 19.71
N ILE A 109 30.33 14.22 20.49
CA ILE A 109 30.66 14.04 21.90
C ILE A 109 32.09 13.52 22.04
N GLU A 110 32.46 12.53 21.25
CA GLU A 110 33.81 11.95 21.24
C GLU A 110 34.87 12.97 20.82
N GLN A 111 34.65 13.71 19.73
CA GLN A 111 35.53 14.79 19.29
C GLN A 111 35.74 15.86 20.38
N LYS A 112 34.67 16.22 21.11
CA LYS A 112 34.77 17.15 22.24
C LYS A 112 35.61 16.56 23.39
N LYS A 113 35.49 15.26 23.69
CA LYS A 113 36.31 14.57 24.68
C LYS A 113 37.78 14.55 24.25
N MET A 114 38.07 14.12 23.02
CA MET A 114 39.43 14.09 22.46
C MET A 114 40.09 15.46 22.46
N ARG A 115 39.37 16.51 22.05
CA ARG A 115 39.89 17.89 22.10
C ARG A 115 40.18 18.38 23.53
N ARG A 116 39.45 17.91 24.54
CA ARG A 116 39.75 18.22 25.95
C ARG A 116 41.00 17.48 26.42
N ILE A 117 41.17 16.22 26.02
CA ILE A 117 42.36 15.41 26.30
C ILE A 117 43.59 16.04 25.65
N GLU A 118 43.52 16.32 24.34
CA GLU A 118 44.60 16.97 23.57
C GLU A 118 45.02 18.32 24.19
N LYS A 119 44.05 19.14 24.61
CA LYS A 119 44.36 20.40 25.32
C LYS A 119 45.06 20.16 26.66
N ARG A 120 44.70 19.12 27.40
CA ARG A 120 45.33 18.75 28.67
C ARG A 120 46.76 18.24 28.43
N GLU A 121 46.95 17.34 27.47
CA GLU A 121 48.26 16.82 27.09
C GLU A 121 49.17 17.91 26.55
N ARG A 122 48.66 18.80 25.68
CA ARG A 122 49.42 19.97 25.22
C ARG A 122 49.82 20.89 26.37
N LYS A 123 48.97 21.08 27.38
CA LYS A 123 49.34 21.86 28.57
C LYS A 123 50.41 21.17 29.40
N LEU A 124 50.31 19.85 29.55
CA LEU A 124 51.30 19.04 30.28
C LEU A 124 52.66 19.00 29.57
N THR A 125 52.66 18.98 28.25
CA THR A 125 53.87 18.84 27.40
C THR A 125 54.48 20.16 26.94
N ARG A 126 53.89 21.32 27.29
CA ARG A 126 54.43 22.65 26.95
C ARG A 126 55.75 22.88 27.68
N PRO A 127 56.88 23.01 26.95
CA PRO A 127 58.15 23.37 27.57
C PRO A 127 58.03 24.79 28.11
N GLY A 128 58.19 24.96 29.42
CA GLY A 128 58.40 26.28 30.02
C GLY A 128 59.85 26.75 29.85
N PHE A 129 60.22 27.79 30.58
CA PHE A 129 61.60 28.31 30.65
C PHE A 129 62.64 27.26 31.10
N GLU A 130 62.21 26.17 31.76
CA GLU A 130 63.06 25.10 32.30
C GLU A 130 62.91 23.75 31.57
N GLY A 131 62.17 23.67 30.45
CA GLY A 131 61.93 22.40 29.75
C GLY A 131 60.77 21.56 30.32
N ARG A 132 60.72 20.26 30.01
CA ARG A 132 59.61 19.35 30.41
C ARG A 132 59.58 19.17 31.93
N LYS A 133 58.43 19.42 32.56
CA LYS A 133 58.21 19.14 33.98
C LYS A 133 57.77 17.67 34.17
N GLU A 134 58.69 16.83 34.64
CA GLU A 134 58.40 15.45 35.07
C GLU A 134 57.71 15.49 36.45
N GLY A 135 56.38 15.50 36.46
CA GLY A 135 55.59 15.22 37.67
C GLY A 135 54.94 16.41 38.37
N TYR A 136 53.90 16.10 39.15
CA TYR A 136 53.22 17.01 40.08
C TYR A 136 53.65 16.68 41.51
N ILE A 137 53.90 17.69 42.34
CA ILE A 137 54.45 17.56 43.71
C ILE A 137 53.45 16.91 44.71
N ASN A 138 52.20 16.65 44.31
CA ASN A 138 51.17 16.09 45.20
C ASN A 138 51.01 14.56 45.06
N GLU A 139 52.11 13.81 45.14
CA GLU A 139 52.11 12.35 45.35
C GLU A 139 52.78 11.96 46.69
N GLY A 140 52.71 12.86 47.69
CA GLY A 140 53.43 12.70 48.95
C GLY A 140 52.74 13.29 50.18
N LEU A 141 51.42 13.16 50.31
CA LEU A 141 50.76 13.30 51.60
C LEU A 141 49.72 12.18 51.74
N THR A 142 50.12 11.18 52.54
CA THR A 142 49.26 10.16 53.14
C THR A 142 48.13 10.78 53.94
#